data_AF-A0A9E4IWP9-F1
#
_entry.id   AF-A0A9E4IWP9-F1
#
_cell.length_a   1.000
_cell.length_b   1.000
_cell.length_c   1.000
_cell.angle_alpha   90.00
_cell.angle_beta   90.00
_cell.angle_gamma   90.00
#
_symmetry.space_group_name_H-M   'P 1'
#
loop_
_entity.id
_entity.type
_entity.pdbx_description
1 polymer ?
#
loop_
_entity_poly.entity_id
_entity_poly.type
_entity_poly.pdbx_seq_one_letter_code
_entity_poly.pdbx_strand_id
1 'polypeptide(L)'
;MTASTSSIRSAVLLAALAGVTACANYYEVPVETPLEPKLDVSDFQRVLVAGFVAGGSEEVDTNLETARLLRSQLRNNSEFQVIDADVLELTSVAEDQAQGTPEFETLAGDGEDNGNGNDQANGDEEDSEGYSEEDLEVLEHIFANASYWQELGEEHQQPLIITGTVYFTPHQRSGMVTRQREVYDEFGRRQVAPVRAYRDRRGYILSPKFIFIDGRTGATLYTERHREEILYDASRNTPALSSYFELMDRLIPSFLGTLSAESIKGTRILLK
;
A
#
# COMPACT_ATOMS: atom_id res chain seq x y z
N MET A 1 58.77 -42.00 -63.08
CA MET A 1 58.87 -40.54 -63.16
C MET A 1 57.63 -39.94 -62.49
N THR A 2 57.88 -39.08 -61.50
CA THR A 2 57.08 -37.92 -61.04
C THR A 2 55.62 -38.07 -60.59
N ALA A 3 55.41 -37.55 -59.38
CA ALA A 3 54.20 -37.35 -58.58
C ALA A 3 53.22 -36.29 -59.12
N SER A 4 51.99 -36.27 -58.58
CA SER A 4 51.26 -35.08 -58.08
C SER A 4 49.85 -35.51 -57.60
N THR A 5 49.54 -35.66 -56.30
CA THR A 5 49.15 -34.66 -55.28
C THR A 5 48.06 -33.65 -55.68
N SER A 6 46.83 -33.83 -55.20
CA SER A 6 45.90 -32.75 -54.77
C SER A 6 44.47 -33.29 -54.57
N SER A 7 44.10 -33.73 -53.36
CA SER A 7 42.70 -33.84 -52.89
C SER A 7 42.62 -34.19 -51.39
N ILE A 8 43.14 -33.34 -50.50
CA ILE A 8 43.02 -33.60 -49.03
C ILE A 8 42.52 -32.36 -48.24
N ARG A 9 42.33 -31.19 -48.86
CA ARG A 9 42.06 -29.96 -48.09
C ARG A 9 40.60 -29.68 -47.68
N SER A 10 39.63 -30.50 -48.07
CA SER A 10 38.19 -30.17 -47.82
C SER A 10 37.52 -30.94 -46.69
N ALA A 11 38.19 -31.90 -46.03
CA ALA A 11 37.58 -32.70 -44.95
C ALA A 11 37.84 -32.17 -43.53
N VAL A 12 38.78 -31.24 -43.34
CA VAL A 12 39.20 -30.79 -42.01
C VAL A 12 38.30 -29.66 -41.47
N LEU A 13 37.62 -28.89 -42.33
CA LEU A 13 36.80 -27.76 -41.88
C LEU A 13 35.44 -28.16 -41.31
N LEU A 14 34.88 -29.31 -41.72
CA LEU A 14 33.55 -29.76 -41.26
C LEU A 14 33.59 -30.55 -39.94
N ALA A 15 34.76 -31.09 -39.58
CA ALA A 15 34.98 -31.73 -38.27
C ALA A 15 35.31 -30.73 -37.15
N ALA A 16 35.71 -29.50 -37.51
CA ALA A 16 36.06 -28.46 -36.55
C ALA A 16 34.85 -27.67 -35.99
N LEU A 17 33.66 -27.76 -36.61
CA LEU A 17 32.44 -27.09 -36.12
C LEU A 17 31.56 -27.95 -35.19
N ALA A 18 31.83 -29.25 -35.05
CA ALA A 18 31.03 -30.14 -34.20
C ALA A 18 31.57 -30.29 -32.75
N GLY A 19 32.70 -29.65 -32.42
CA GLY A 19 33.40 -29.83 -31.13
C GLY A 19 33.10 -28.77 -30.06
N VAL A 20 32.23 -27.79 -30.32
CA VAL A 20 31.92 -26.71 -29.37
C VAL A 20 30.48 -26.83 -28.85
N THR A 21 30.05 -28.04 -28.50
CA THR A 21 29.05 -28.19 -27.44
C THR A 21 29.82 -28.33 -26.13
N ALA A 22 30.34 -27.19 -25.65
CA ALA A 22 30.82 -27.09 -24.29
C ALA A 22 29.62 -27.41 -23.38
N CYS A 23 29.71 -28.53 -22.67
CA CYS A 23 28.86 -28.82 -21.53
C CYS A 23 29.14 -27.76 -20.47
N ALA A 24 28.47 -26.61 -20.56
CA ALA A 24 28.42 -25.67 -19.46
C ALA A 24 27.68 -26.40 -18.32
N ASN A 25 28.46 -26.83 -17.33
CA ASN A 25 27.97 -27.56 -16.19
C ASN A 25 27.42 -26.53 -15.20
N TYR A 26 26.15 -26.17 -15.37
CA TYR A 26 25.44 -25.27 -14.46
C TYR A 26 25.04 -26.07 -13.21
N TYR A 27 25.34 -25.55 -12.03
CA TYR A 27 24.74 -26.05 -10.80
C TYR A 27 24.08 -24.89 -10.09
N GLU A 28 22.79 -25.06 -9.83
CA GLU A 28 21.97 -24.11 -9.10
C GLU A 28 22.33 -24.22 -7.62
N VAL A 29 22.90 -23.17 -7.06
CA VAL A 29 23.04 -23.05 -5.61
C VAL A 29 21.85 -22.25 -5.11
N PRO A 30 20.95 -22.83 -4.31
CA PRO A 30 19.97 -22.05 -3.58
C PRO A 30 20.74 -21.19 -2.57
N VAL A 31 20.80 -19.89 -2.84
CA VAL A 31 21.35 -18.88 -1.94
C VAL A 31 20.17 -18.25 -1.24
N GLU A 32 19.86 -18.76 -0.06
CA GLU A 32 18.92 -18.12 0.85
C GLU A 32 19.69 -16.98 1.53
N THR A 33 19.46 -15.74 1.07
CA THR A 33 19.86 -14.57 1.86
C THR A 33 18.67 -14.20 2.74
N PRO A 34 18.75 -14.38 4.07
CA PRO A 34 17.73 -13.86 4.96
C PRO A 34 17.67 -12.36 4.75
N LEU A 35 16.53 -11.84 4.30
CA LEU A 35 16.27 -10.43 4.53
C LEU A 35 15.96 -10.30 6.03
N GLU A 36 16.53 -9.30 6.67
CA GLU A 36 16.09 -8.94 8.01
C GLU A 36 14.65 -8.42 7.88
N PRO A 37 13.66 -9.05 8.54
CA PRO A 37 12.31 -8.53 8.54
C PRO A 37 12.30 -7.10 9.08
N LYS A 38 11.42 -6.24 8.54
CA LYS A 38 11.28 -4.87 9.02
C LYS A 38 10.85 -4.82 10.50
N LEU A 39 10.10 -5.83 10.94
CA LEU A 39 9.65 -6.02 12.30
C LEU A 39 9.87 -7.49 12.71
N ASP A 40 10.59 -7.71 13.80
CA ASP A 40 10.67 -9.05 14.39
C ASP A 40 9.38 -9.34 15.16
N VAL A 41 8.65 -10.35 14.70
CA VAL A 41 7.36 -10.76 15.25
C VAL A 41 7.39 -12.16 15.85
N SER A 42 8.56 -12.80 15.96
CA SER A 42 8.67 -14.20 16.41
C SER A 42 8.16 -14.42 17.84
N ASP A 43 8.16 -13.36 18.65
CA ASP A 43 7.67 -13.37 20.03
C ASP A 43 6.14 -13.44 20.13
N PHE A 44 5.41 -13.19 19.03
CA PHE A 44 3.95 -13.12 19.02
C PHE A 44 3.35 -14.36 18.35
N GLN A 45 2.46 -15.03 19.06
CA GLN A 45 1.66 -16.14 18.49
C GLN A 45 0.28 -15.68 18.03
N ARG A 46 -0.22 -14.58 18.59
CA ARG A 46 -1.57 -14.08 18.39
C ARG A 46 -1.51 -12.66 17.85
N VAL A 47 -2.46 -12.33 16.98
CA VAL A 47 -2.59 -10.98 16.42
C VAL A 47 -4.00 -10.47 16.63
N LEU A 48 -4.10 -9.22 17.07
CA LEU A 48 -5.34 -8.48 17.26
C LEU A 48 -5.36 -7.32 16.27
N VAL A 49 -6.36 -7.30 15.40
CA VAL A 49 -6.66 -6.10 14.61
C VAL A 49 -7.70 -5.31 15.38
N ALA A 50 -7.25 -4.29 16.11
CA ALA A 50 -8.05 -3.56 17.08
C ALA A 50 -9.09 -2.65 16.41
N GLY A 51 -8.71 -1.99 15.32
CA GLY A 51 -9.51 -0.98 14.63
C GLY A 51 -8.62 0.13 14.11
N PHE A 52 -9.22 1.08 13.40
CA PHE A 52 -8.54 2.20 12.77
C PHE A 52 -9.32 3.49 13.00
N VAL A 53 -8.61 4.60 13.16
CA VAL A 53 -9.22 5.92 13.09
C VAL A 53 -9.47 6.22 11.61
N ALA A 54 -10.75 6.32 11.24
CA ALA A 54 -11.20 6.52 9.87
C ALA A 54 -11.40 8.01 9.56
N GLY A 55 -11.01 8.45 8.37
CA GLY A 55 -11.26 9.81 7.88
C GLY A 55 -11.45 9.87 6.37
N GLY A 56 -11.92 11.04 5.89
CA GLY A 56 -12.31 11.29 4.52
C GLY A 56 -13.78 10.96 4.26
N SER A 57 -14.06 10.20 3.20
CA SER A 57 -15.39 9.90 2.72
C SER A 57 -16.11 8.87 3.58
N GLU A 58 -17.35 9.18 3.96
CA GLU A 58 -18.26 8.28 4.68
C GLU A 58 -19.00 7.28 3.77
N GLU A 59 -18.75 7.30 2.46
CA GLU A 59 -19.36 6.34 1.53
C GLU A 59 -18.96 4.88 1.83
N VAL A 60 -17.87 4.69 2.57
CA VAL A 60 -17.34 3.39 2.99
C VAL A 60 -16.95 3.47 4.46
N ASP A 61 -17.40 2.49 5.24
CA ASP A 61 -16.91 2.29 6.60
C ASP A 61 -15.48 1.73 6.54
N THR A 62 -14.51 2.63 6.45
CA THR A 62 -13.11 2.23 6.27
C THR A 62 -12.53 1.56 7.51
N ASN A 63 -13.01 1.86 8.72
CA ASN A 63 -12.55 1.19 9.94
C ASN A 63 -12.86 -0.31 9.87
N LEU A 64 -14.14 -0.64 9.71
CA LEU A 64 -14.63 -2.00 9.73
C LEU A 64 -14.19 -2.79 8.48
N GLU A 65 -14.20 -2.18 7.29
CA GLU A 65 -13.74 -2.88 6.07
C GLU A 65 -12.23 -3.14 6.10
N THR A 66 -11.41 -2.20 6.59
CA THR A 66 -9.96 -2.42 6.78
C THR A 66 -9.74 -3.56 7.76
N ALA A 67 -10.40 -3.52 8.92
CA ALA A 67 -10.22 -4.53 9.96
C ALA A 67 -10.61 -5.94 9.47
N ARG A 68 -11.74 -6.08 8.78
CA ARG A 68 -12.18 -7.35 8.19
C ARG A 68 -11.21 -7.87 7.14
N LEU A 69 -10.79 -6.99 6.24
CA LEU A 69 -9.86 -7.35 5.17
C LEU A 69 -8.53 -7.85 5.74
N LEU A 70 -7.92 -7.09 6.65
CA LEU A 70 -6.63 -7.47 7.25
C LEU A 70 -6.73 -8.76 8.04
N ARG A 71 -7.81 -8.97 8.82
CA ARG A 71 -8.03 -10.24 9.52
C ARG A 71 -8.10 -11.42 8.55
N SER A 72 -8.80 -11.27 7.42
CA SER A 72 -8.86 -12.28 6.36
C SER A 72 -7.48 -12.55 5.76
N GLN A 73 -6.73 -11.49 5.42
CA GLN A 73 -5.39 -11.62 4.83
C GLN A 73 -4.40 -12.28 5.81
N LEU A 74 -4.44 -11.93 7.09
CA LEU A 74 -3.59 -12.54 8.12
C LEU A 74 -3.93 -14.02 8.34
N ARG A 75 -5.22 -14.38 8.35
CA ARG A 75 -5.64 -15.79 8.46
C ARG A 75 -5.15 -16.66 7.32
N ASN A 76 -5.13 -16.09 6.11
CA ASN A 76 -4.82 -16.84 4.90
C ASN A 76 -3.31 -16.89 4.60
N ASN A 77 -2.56 -15.87 5.01
CA ASN A 77 -1.16 -15.67 4.59
C ASN A 77 -0.15 -15.61 5.73
N SER A 78 -0.56 -15.70 7.00
CA SER A 78 0.35 -15.66 8.15
C SER A 78 0.13 -16.86 9.09
N GLU A 79 1.11 -17.13 9.94
CA GLU A 79 1.04 -18.19 10.96
C GLU A 79 0.35 -17.74 12.27
N PHE A 80 -0.07 -16.47 12.36
CA PHE A 80 -0.67 -15.92 13.57
C PHE A 80 -2.06 -16.48 13.85
N GLN A 81 -2.37 -16.68 15.13
CA GLN A 81 -3.75 -16.85 15.58
C GLN A 81 -4.46 -15.49 15.61
N VAL A 82 -5.27 -15.22 14.58
CA VAL A 82 -6.05 -13.97 14.47
C VAL A 82 -7.24 -13.99 15.43
N ILE A 83 -7.27 -13.03 16.36
CA ILE A 83 -8.32 -12.87 17.37
C ILE A 83 -9.58 -12.25 16.74
N ASP A 84 -10.73 -12.91 16.92
CA ASP A 84 -12.05 -12.34 16.62
C ASP A 84 -12.52 -11.49 17.80
N ALA A 85 -12.21 -10.19 17.75
CA ALA A 85 -12.76 -9.20 18.67
C ALA A 85 -13.64 -8.22 17.89
N ASP A 86 -14.54 -7.51 18.57
CA ASP A 86 -15.27 -6.41 17.96
C ASP A 86 -14.28 -5.31 17.53
N VAL A 87 -14.58 -4.63 16.42
CA VAL A 87 -13.72 -3.55 15.91
C VAL A 87 -13.95 -2.33 16.81
N LEU A 88 -12.86 -1.77 17.33
CA LEU A 88 -12.91 -0.58 18.17
C LEU A 88 -13.15 0.66 17.31
N GLU A 89 -14.06 1.52 17.76
CA GLU A 89 -14.23 2.88 17.22
C GLU A 89 -13.21 3.81 17.87
N LEU A 90 -11.99 3.80 17.32
CA LEU A 90 -10.87 4.53 17.93
C LEU A 90 -11.03 6.04 17.88
N THR A 91 -11.85 6.56 16.97
CA THR A 91 -12.18 7.98 16.89
C THR A 91 -12.83 8.47 18.19
N SER A 92 -13.86 7.77 18.70
CA SER A 92 -14.53 8.16 19.95
C SER A 92 -13.63 7.98 21.16
N VAL A 93 -12.81 6.92 21.19
CA VAL A 93 -11.86 6.69 22.28
C VAL A 93 -10.81 7.80 22.33
N ALA A 94 -10.35 8.28 21.17
CA ALA A 94 -9.39 9.37 21.09
C ALA A 94 -9.99 10.69 21.59
N GLU A 95 -11.25 10.98 21.24
CA GLU A 95 -11.98 12.15 21.73
C GLU A 95 -12.19 12.10 23.26
N ASP A 96 -12.60 10.95 23.80
CA ASP A 96 -12.78 10.77 25.25
C ASP A 96 -11.44 10.95 26.01
N GLN A 97 -10.33 10.45 25.46
CA GLN A 97 -9.00 10.65 26.04
C GLN A 97 -8.54 12.11 25.98
N ALA A 98 -8.87 12.83 24.91
CA ALA A 98 -8.61 14.26 24.80
C ALA A 98 -9.42 15.07 25.84
N GLN A 99 -10.68 14.69 26.09
CA GLN A 99 -11.55 15.36 27.07
C GLN A 99 -11.22 14.99 28.53
N GLY A 100 -10.65 13.80 28.78
CA GLY A 100 -10.25 13.33 30.10
C GLY A 100 -8.98 13.96 30.68
N THR A 101 -8.28 14.80 29.90
CA THR A 101 -7.11 15.56 30.35
C THR A 101 -7.58 16.94 30.84
N PRO A 102 -7.49 17.28 32.14
CA PRO A 102 -7.95 18.56 32.65
C PRO A 102 -6.91 19.66 32.37
N GLU A 103 -6.60 19.92 31.10
CA GLU A 103 -5.90 21.12 30.63
C GLU A 103 -6.40 21.50 29.22
N PHE A 104 -7.67 21.91 29.13
CA PHE A 104 -8.09 22.84 28.09
C PHE A 104 -9.25 23.71 28.59
N GLU A 105 -8.98 24.53 29.60
CA GLU A 105 -9.71 25.79 29.71
C GLU A 105 -9.19 26.73 28.62
N THR A 106 -10.14 27.36 27.92
CA THR A 106 -10.02 28.42 26.91
C THR A 106 -9.73 27.96 25.48
N LEU A 107 -10.80 27.76 24.70
CA LEU A 107 -11.03 28.50 23.44
C LEU A 107 -12.52 28.45 23.01
N ALA A 108 -13.46 28.47 23.97
CA ALA A 108 -14.80 29.00 23.70
C ALA A 108 -14.73 30.53 23.82
N GLY A 109 -14.14 31.17 22.81
CA GLY A 109 -14.18 32.61 22.60
C GLY A 109 -15.43 32.96 21.80
N ASP A 110 -16.39 33.56 22.50
CA ASP A 110 -17.53 34.28 21.92
C ASP A 110 -17.08 35.25 20.81
N GLY A 111 -17.91 35.38 19.79
CA GLY A 111 -17.55 35.98 18.50
C GLY A 111 -17.29 37.48 18.51
N GLU A 112 -16.52 37.93 17.51
CA GLU A 112 -16.53 39.32 17.04
C GLU A 112 -16.26 39.38 15.52
N ASP A 113 -17.17 40.07 14.86
CA ASP A 113 -17.20 40.52 13.47
C ASP A 113 -15.96 41.37 13.10
N ASN A 114 -15.23 40.99 12.05
CA ASN A 114 -14.51 41.96 11.23
C ASN A 114 -14.21 41.41 9.82
N GLY A 115 -14.89 41.96 8.82
CA GLY A 115 -14.57 41.72 7.42
C GLY A 115 -13.25 42.37 7.01
N ASN A 116 -12.49 41.69 6.14
CA ASN A 116 -11.99 42.20 4.86
C ASN A 116 -10.80 41.38 4.34
N GLY A 117 -10.98 40.80 3.15
CA GLY A 117 -10.01 40.94 2.07
C GLY A 117 -9.10 39.74 1.76
N ASN A 118 -9.47 39.04 0.68
CA ASN A 118 -8.63 38.26 -0.23
C ASN A 118 -7.82 37.10 0.35
N ASP A 119 -8.29 35.89 0.09
CA ASP A 119 -7.45 34.96 -0.65
C ASP A 119 -8.30 34.12 -1.61
N GLN A 120 -7.84 34.11 -2.86
CA GLN A 120 -8.45 33.40 -3.97
C GLN A 120 -7.50 32.28 -4.34
N ALA A 121 -7.77 31.08 -3.81
CA ALA A 121 -7.10 29.86 -4.22
C ALA A 121 -8.10 28.69 -4.20
N ASN A 122 -8.52 28.34 -5.41
CA ASN A 122 -9.15 27.10 -5.87
C ASN A 122 -9.14 25.89 -4.93
N GLY A 123 -10.29 25.22 -4.87
CA GLY A 123 -10.35 23.75 -4.94
C GLY A 123 -11.32 23.12 -3.95
N ASP A 124 -12.59 23.04 -4.34
CA ASP A 124 -13.51 21.94 -4.00
C ASP A 124 -13.49 21.45 -2.54
N GLU A 125 -13.91 22.32 -1.61
CA GLU A 125 -14.55 21.89 -0.36
C GLU A 125 -15.97 21.41 -0.71
N GLU A 126 -16.07 20.22 -1.31
CA GLU A 126 -17.32 19.46 -1.20
C GLU A 126 -17.37 18.95 0.24
N ASP A 127 -18.38 19.42 0.99
CA ASP A 127 -18.72 19.07 2.37
C ASP A 127 -18.44 17.59 2.69
N SER A 128 -17.22 17.30 3.13
CA SER A 128 -16.83 16.01 3.69
C SER A 128 -17.12 16.09 5.17
N GLU A 129 -18.27 15.53 5.59
CA GLU A 129 -18.63 15.42 7.02
C GLU A 129 -17.63 14.56 7.83
N GLY A 130 -16.65 13.91 7.17
CA GLY A 130 -15.59 13.13 7.82
C GLY A 130 -14.27 13.87 8.07
N TYR A 131 -13.48 13.34 9.02
CA TYR A 131 -12.19 13.88 9.47
C TYR A 131 -11.19 14.07 8.31
N SER A 132 -10.53 15.23 8.27
CA SER A 132 -9.44 15.53 7.32
C SER A 132 -8.16 14.74 7.64
N GLU A 133 -7.17 14.77 6.74
CA GLU A 133 -5.87 14.13 7.00
C GLU A 133 -5.20 14.78 8.23
N GLU A 134 -5.37 16.09 8.42
CA GLU A 134 -4.89 16.86 9.57
C GLU A 134 -5.63 16.52 10.87
N ASP A 135 -6.96 16.34 10.84
CA ASP A 135 -7.71 15.95 12.04
C ASP A 135 -7.29 14.56 12.53
N LEU A 136 -7.01 13.64 11.60
CA LEU A 136 -6.49 12.32 11.94
C LEU A 136 -5.14 12.42 12.66
N GLU A 137 -4.26 13.35 12.29
CA GLU A 137 -2.99 13.60 12.98
C GLU A 137 -3.19 13.99 14.44
N VAL A 138 -4.23 14.78 14.74
CA VAL A 138 -4.60 15.14 16.12
C VAL A 138 -5.08 13.92 16.90
N LEU A 139 -5.82 13.01 16.27
CA LEU A 139 -6.30 11.79 16.92
C LEU A 139 -5.18 10.75 17.14
N GLU A 140 -4.01 10.89 16.49
CA GLU A 140 -2.90 9.95 16.65
C GLU A 140 -2.35 9.84 18.08
N HIS A 141 -2.64 10.81 18.96
CA HIS A 141 -2.23 10.78 20.36
C HIS A 141 -2.75 9.54 21.11
N ILE A 142 -3.87 8.94 20.68
CA ILE A 142 -4.38 7.67 21.23
C ILE A 142 -3.35 6.54 21.13
N PHE A 143 -2.54 6.53 20.08
CA PHE A 143 -1.54 5.48 19.85
C PHE A 143 -0.33 5.62 20.79
N ALA A 144 -0.12 6.79 21.39
CA ALA A 144 0.92 7.02 22.37
C ALA A 144 0.52 6.58 23.80
N ASN A 145 -0.76 6.30 24.06
CA ASN A 145 -1.25 5.87 25.36
C ASN A 145 -0.93 4.38 25.62
N ALA A 146 0.31 4.10 26.05
CA ALA A 146 0.77 2.74 26.32
C ALA A 146 -0.10 1.99 27.33
N SER A 147 -0.62 2.67 28.37
CA SER A 147 -1.47 2.04 29.39
C SER A 147 -2.75 1.44 28.79
N TYR A 148 -3.42 2.20 27.92
CA TYR A 148 -4.63 1.73 27.23
C TYR A 148 -4.36 0.47 26.39
N TRP A 149 -3.27 0.48 25.61
CA TRP A 149 -2.92 -0.66 24.76
C TRP A 149 -2.40 -1.87 25.56
N GLN A 150 -1.76 -1.64 26.70
CA GLN A 150 -1.37 -2.71 27.62
C GLN A 150 -2.60 -3.37 28.23
N GLU A 151 -3.60 -2.60 28.70
CA GLU A 151 -4.85 -3.15 29.25
C GLU A 151 -5.60 -3.98 28.21
N LEU A 152 -5.74 -3.46 26.98
CA LEU A 152 -6.33 -4.19 25.86
C LEU A 152 -5.54 -5.46 25.52
N GLY A 153 -4.21 -5.38 25.59
CA GLY A 153 -3.32 -6.50 25.39
C GLY A 153 -3.51 -7.59 26.45
N GLU A 154 -3.61 -7.22 27.73
CA GLU A 154 -3.86 -8.15 28.83
C GLU A 154 -5.20 -8.89 28.67
N GLU A 155 -6.27 -8.19 28.29
CA GLU A 155 -7.58 -8.78 27.98
C GLU A 155 -7.49 -9.87 26.90
N HIS A 156 -6.66 -9.62 25.89
CA HIS A 156 -6.52 -10.48 24.72
C HIS A 156 -5.30 -11.43 24.76
N GLN A 157 -4.68 -11.62 25.93
CA GLN A 157 -3.51 -12.48 26.15
C GLN A 157 -2.26 -12.05 25.36
N GLN A 158 -1.92 -10.77 25.47
CA GLN A 158 -0.69 -10.15 24.98
C GLN A 158 -0.41 -10.38 23.48
N PRO A 159 -1.36 -10.06 22.58
CA PRO A 159 -1.17 -10.21 21.15
C PRO A 159 -0.26 -9.12 20.56
N LEU A 160 0.19 -9.32 19.32
CA LEU A 160 0.61 -8.21 18.47
C LEU A 160 -0.65 -7.41 18.09
N ILE A 161 -0.72 -6.14 18.47
CA ILE A 161 -1.86 -5.27 18.16
C ILE A 161 -1.56 -4.52 16.88
N ILE A 162 -2.49 -4.56 15.93
CA ILE A 162 -2.44 -3.84 14.66
C ILE A 162 -3.57 -2.83 14.66
N THR A 163 -3.21 -1.57 14.46
CA THR A 163 -4.12 -0.42 14.45
C THR A 163 -3.55 0.70 13.57
N GLY A 164 -4.13 1.90 13.62
CA GLY A 164 -3.61 3.11 12.99
C GLY A 164 -4.69 3.98 12.38
N THR A 165 -4.38 4.70 11.32
CA THR A 165 -5.31 5.61 10.65
C THR A 165 -5.57 5.17 9.21
N VAL A 166 -6.76 5.45 8.69
CA VAL A 166 -7.13 5.19 7.30
C VAL A 166 -7.87 6.41 6.76
N TYR A 167 -7.21 7.13 5.86
CA TYR A 167 -7.80 8.23 5.13
C TYR A 167 -8.18 7.80 3.72
N PHE A 168 -9.45 7.97 3.34
CA PHE A 168 -9.93 7.61 2.01
C PHE A 168 -10.85 8.72 1.48
N THR A 169 -10.49 9.36 0.37
CA THR A 169 -11.25 10.51 -0.16
C THR A 169 -11.37 10.46 -1.67
N PRO A 170 -12.50 10.91 -2.25
CA PRO A 170 -12.58 11.15 -3.69
C PRO A 170 -11.54 12.19 -4.12
N HIS A 171 -11.00 12.00 -5.32
CA HIS A 171 -9.97 12.87 -5.88
C HIS A 171 -10.22 13.12 -7.36
N GLN A 172 -10.18 14.39 -7.77
CA GLN A 172 -10.35 14.80 -9.17
C GLN A 172 -9.10 15.50 -9.68
N ARG A 173 -8.60 15.09 -10.85
CA ARG A 173 -7.50 15.74 -11.56
C ARG A 173 -7.83 15.91 -13.04
N SER A 174 -7.75 17.14 -13.53
CA SER A 174 -7.85 17.46 -14.95
C SER A 174 -6.46 17.42 -15.60
N GLY A 175 -6.33 16.70 -16.73
CA GLY A 175 -5.04 16.56 -17.40
C GLY A 175 -5.13 16.29 -18.90
N MET A 176 -4.04 16.57 -19.63
CA MET A 176 -3.94 16.22 -21.05
C MET A 176 -3.68 14.71 -21.19
N VAL A 177 -4.55 14.01 -21.91
CA VAL A 177 -4.39 12.60 -22.24
C VAL A 177 -4.11 12.46 -23.74
N THR A 178 -3.09 11.69 -24.09
CA THR A 178 -2.84 11.36 -25.50
C THR A 178 -3.69 10.15 -25.86
N ARG A 179 -4.61 10.31 -26.81
CA ARG A 179 -5.34 9.19 -27.40
C ARG A 179 -4.90 8.95 -28.83
N GLN A 180 -4.85 7.69 -29.21
CA GLN A 180 -4.72 7.30 -30.60
C GLN A 180 -6.04 7.57 -31.31
N ARG A 181 -6.03 8.46 -32.32
CA ARG A 181 -7.18 8.68 -33.21
C ARG A 181 -6.83 8.14 -34.57
N GLU A 182 -7.71 7.32 -35.12
CA GLU A 182 -7.63 6.93 -36.53
C GLU A 182 -7.96 8.15 -37.37
N VAL A 183 -6.99 8.60 -38.17
CA VAL A 183 -7.12 9.68 -39.13
C VAL A 183 -6.90 9.07 -40.51
N TYR A 184 -7.77 9.43 -41.45
CA TYR A 184 -7.64 9.01 -42.83
C TYR A 184 -6.85 10.09 -43.58
N ASP A 185 -5.75 9.68 -44.20
CA ASP A 185 -4.98 10.52 -45.11
C ASP A 185 -5.80 10.82 -46.39
N GLU A 186 -5.39 11.80 -47.19
CA GLU A 186 -6.08 12.24 -48.42
C GLU A 186 -6.27 11.10 -49.44
N PHE A 187 -5.46 10.05 -49.33
CA PHE A 187 -5.54 8.81 -50.11
C PHE A 187 -6.42 7.71 -49.49
N GLY A 188 -7.19 8.00 -48.44
CA GLY A 188 -8.08 7.06 -47.75
C GLY A 188 -7.38 5.98 -46.90
N ARG A 189 -6.07 6.13 -46.65
CA ARG A 189 -5.29 5.19 -45.84
C ARG A 189 -5.47 5.50 -44.35
N ARG A 190 -5.70 4.45 -43.55
CA ARG A 190 -5.83 4.57 -42.09
C ARG A 190 -4.46 4.83 -41.45
N GLN A 191 -4.30 5.98 -40.79
CA GLN A 191 -3.15 6.30 -39.95
C GLN A 191 -3.59 6.52 -38.52
N VAL A 192 -2.74 6.14 -37.56
CA VAL A 192 -2.98 6.38 -36.13
C VAL A 192 -2.15 7.58 -35.70
N ALA A 193 -2.81 8.70 -35.44
CA ALA A 193 -2.16 9.91 -34.96
C ALA A 193 -2.45 10.12 -33.46
N PRO A 194 -1.44 10.43 -32.63
CA PRO A 194 -1.66 10.81 -31.24
C PRO A 194 -2.32 12.20 -31.19
N VAL A 195 -3.53 12.28 -30.65
CA VAL A 195 -4.22 13.55 -30.39
C VAL A 195 -4.23 13.79 -28.88
N ARG A 196 -3.68 14.93 -28.46
CA ARG A 196 -3.78 15.41 -27.06
C ARG A 196 -5.16 16.00 -26.86
N ALA A 197 -5.91 15.47 -25.90
CA ALA A 197 -7.19 16.02 -25.49
C ALA A 197 -7.16 16.23 -23.97
N TYR A 198 -7.70 17.35 -23.52
CA TYR A 198 -7.99 17.54 -22.10
C TYR A 198 -9.10 16.58 -21.69
N ARG A 199 -8.88 15.87 -20.58
CA ARG A 199 -9.90 15.06 -19.93
C ARG A 199 -9.81 15.23 -18.43
N ASP A 200 -10.98 15.28 -17.83
CA ASP A 200 -11.12 15.17 -16.39
C ASP A 200 -11.01 13.70 -16.01
N ARG A 201 -10.28 13.44 -14.92
CA ARG A 201 -10.17 12.13 -14.30
C ARG A 201 -10.64 12.24 -12.87
N ARG A 202 -11.45 11.28 -12.46
CA ARG A 202 -11.95 11.15 -11.10
C ARG A 202 -11.50 9.81 -10.55
N GLY A 203 -11.25 9.75 -9.26
CA GLY A 203 -10.96 8.51 -8.59
C GLY A 203 -10.81 8.76 -7.10
N TYR A 204 -9.86 8.08 -6.48
CA TYR A 204 -9.76 8.06 -5.03
C TYR A 204 -8.29 8.02 -4.59
N ILE A 205 -8.04 8.61 -3.43
CA ILE A 205 -6.77 8.49 -2.70
C ILE A 205 -7.04 7.65 -1.44
N LEU A 206 -6.11 6.75 -1.13
CA LEU A 206 -6.08 5.99 0.10
C LEU A 206 -4.73 6.22 0.78
N SER A 207 -4.74 6.80 1.98
CA SER A 207 -3.54 7.06 2.79
C SER A 207 -3.67 6.40 4.17
N PRO A 208 -3.34 5.10 4.30
CA PRO A 208 -3.36 4.43 5.58
C PRO A 208 -1.99 4.48 6.26
N LYS A 209 -2.04 4.59 7.59
CA LYS A 209 -0.89 4.44 8.49
C LYS A 209 -1.14 3.24 9.37
N PHE A 210 -0.33 2.20 9.26
CA PHE A 210 -0.36 1.04 10.14
C PHE A 210 0.58 1.24 11.31
N ILE A 211 0.12 0.90 12.51
CA ILE A 211 0.86 0.96 13.76
C ILE A 211 0.81 -0.42 14.40
N PHE A 212 1.97 -0.92 14.77
CA PHE A 212 2.16 -2.22 15.41
C PHE A 212 2.55 -1.99 16.86
N ILE A 213 1.79 -2.54 17.79
CA ILE A 213 1.95 -2.31 19.23
C ILE A 213 2.15 -3.66 19.94
N ASP A 214 3.11 -3.70 20.87
CA ASP A 214 3.32 -4.87 21.74
C ASP A 214 2.23 -4.91 22.81
N GLY A 215 1.32 -5.88 22.76
CA GLY A 215 0.25 -6.04 23.76
C GLY A 215 0.75 -6.37 25.19
N ARG A 216 2.03 -6.68 25.39
CA ARG A 216 2.61 -6.85 26.74
C ARG A 216 2.92 -5.53 27.43
N THR A 217 3.29 -4.51 26.66
CA THR A 217 3.84 -3.24 27.18
C THR A 217 3.08 -2.01 26.70
N GLY A 218 2.23 -2.15 25.68
CA GLY A 218 1.58 -1.04 24.99
C GLY A 218 2.54 -0.18 24.14
N ALA A 219 3.81 -0.58 23.99
CA ALA A 219 4.78 0.18 23.23
C ALA A 219 4.59 -0.01 21.71
N THR A 220 4.66 1.08 20.95
CA THR A 220 4.70 1.03 19.48
C THR A 220 6.02 0.41 19.04
N LEU A 221 5.94 -0.72 18.33
CA LEU A 221 7.08 -1.44 17.76
C LEU A 221 7.46 -0.89 16.39
N TYR A 222 6.47 -0.61 15.55
CA TYR A 222 6.68 -0.18 14.18
C TYR A 222 5.52 0.66 13.66
N THR A 223 5.80 1.48 12.66
CA THR A 223 4.80 2.28 11.95
C THR A 223 5.12 2.26 10.47
N GLU A 224 4.11 1.97 9.65
CA GLU A 224 4.21 2.02 8.20
C GLU A 224 3.18 3.00 7.63
N ARG A 225 3.57 3.79 6.64
CA ARG A 225 2.69 4.74 5.96
C ARG A 225 2.66 4.43 4.48
N HIS A 226 1.47 4.48 3.91
CA HIS A 226 1.25 4.33 2.48
C HIS A 226 0.40 5.45 1.94
N ARG A 227 0.49 5.65 0.62
CA ARG A 227 -0.38 6.54 -0.12
C ARG A 227 -0.55 5.96 -1.52
N GLU A 228 -1.76 5.54 -1.81
CA GLU A 228 -2.15 5.00 -3.11
C GLU A 228 -3.14 5.95 -3.78
N GLU A 229 -3.05 6.08 -5.10
CA GLU A 229 -3.94 6.91 -5.90
C GLU A 229 -4.42 6.10 -7.11
N ILE A 230 -5.71 6.19 -7.39
CA ILE A 230 -6.26 5.68 -8.64
C ILE A 230 -7.12 6.74 -9.31
N LEU A 231 -6.98 6.85 -10.63
CA LEU A 231 -7.71 7.79 -11.46
C LEU A 231 -8.40 7.03 -12.60
N TYR A 232 -9.71 7.23 -12.72
CA TYR A 232 -10.53 6.72 -13.80
C TYR A 232 -10.88 7.85 -14.79
N ASP A 233 -11.29 7.46 -16.00
CA ASP A 233 -11.88 8.42 -16.94
C ASP A 233 -13.21 8.93 -16.37
N ALA A 234 -13.45 10.26 -16.37
CA ALA A 234 -14.65 10.84 -15.75
C ALA A 234 -15.99 10.31 -16.34
N SER A 235 -15.96 9.69 -17.52
CA SER A 235 -17.15 9.02 -18.08
C SER A 235 -17.54 7.74 -17.34
N ARG A 236 -16.63 7.14 -16.57
CA ARG A 236 -16.85 5.92 -15.80
C ARG A 236 -17.20 6.28 -14.35
N ASN A 237 -18.42 5.93 -13.93
CA ASN A 237 -18.79 5.98 -12.51
C ASN A 237 -18.33 4.67 -11.83
N THR A 238 -17.26 4.73 -11.06
CA THR A 238 -16.77 3.59 -10.27
C THR A 238 -17.18 3.79 -8.81
N PRO A 239 -17.86 2.83 -8.17
CA PRO A 239 -18.24 2.95 -6.76
C PRO A 239 -17.03 3.10 -5.82
N ALA A 240 -17.19 3.84 -4.73
CA ALA A 240 -16.16 4.04 -3.70
C ALA A 240 -15.63 2.73 -3.12
N LEU A 241 -16.52 1.82 -2.70
CA LEU A 241 -16.14 0.54 -2.09
C LEU A 241 -15.26 -0.32 -3.02
N SER A 242 -15.59 -0.36 -4.31
CA SER A 242 -14.78 -1.10 -5.29
C SER A 242 -13.40 -0.48 -5.48
N SER A 243 -13.33 0.85 -5.51
CA SER A 243 -12.07 1.60 -5.63
C SER A 243 -11.20 1.44 -4.37
N TYR A 244 -11.83 1.46 -3.20
CA TYR A 244 -11.19 1.22 -1.90
C TYR A 244 -10.51 -0.16 -1.87
N PHE A 245 -11.22 -1.24 -2.24
CA PHE A 245 -10.62 -2.57 -2.28
C PHE A 245 -9.52 -2.70 -3.34
N GLU A 246 -9.67 -2.05 -4.50
CA GLU A 246 -8.60 -2.02 -5.52
C GLU A 246 -7.32 -1.36 -5.00
N LEU A 247 -7.44 -0.28 -4.20
CA LEU A 247 -6.31 0.38 -3.57
C LEU A 247 -5.72 -0.47 -2.43
N MET A 248 -6.55 -1.07 -1.59
CA MET A 248 -6.11 -1.96 -0.52
C MET A 248 -5.37 -3.20 -1.05
N ASP A 249 -5.84 -3.81 -2.15
CA ASP A 249 -5.20 -4.96 -2.78
C ASP A 249 -3.76 -4.67 -3.25
N ARG A 250 -3.47 -3.42 -3.63
CA ARG A 250 -2.11 -2.98 -3.98
C ARG A 250 -1.20 -2.85 -2.76
N LEU A 251 -1.79 -2.52 -1.62
CA LEU A 251 -1.08 -2.27 -0.38
C LEU A 251 -0.79 -3.56 0.40
N ILE A 252 -1.73 -4.52 0.39
CA ILE A 252 -1.67 -5.77 1.17
C ILE A 252 -0.30 -6.47 1.09
N PRO A 253 0.32 -6.65 -0.09
CA PRO A 253 1.62 -7.31 -0.17
C PRO A 253 2.72 -6.60 0.63
N SER A 254 2.73 -5.27 0.63
CA SER A 254 3.72 -4.51 1.43
C SER A 254 3.47 -4.67 2.91
N PHE A 255 2.21 -4.56 3.34
CA PHE A 255 1.81 -4.75 4.73
C PHE A 255 2.20 -6.15 5.25
N LEU A 256 1.86 -7.21 4.51
CA LEU A 256 2.21 -8.58 4.89
C LEU A 256 3.74 -8.79 4.91
N GLY A 257 4.46 -8.15 3.99
CA GLY A 257 5.92 -8.16 3.96
C GLY A 257 6.58 -7.53 5.19
N THR A 258 5.88 -6.71 5.96
CA THR A 258 6.42 -6.17 7.23
C THR A 258 6.35 -7.16 8.38
N LEU A 259 5.33 -8.01 8.36
CA LEU A 259 5.09 -9.05 9.37
C LEU A 259 5.81 -10.36 9.04
N SER A 260 6.14 -10.58 7.77
CA SER A 260 6.81 -11.81 7.34
C SER A 260 8.32 -11.70 7.53
N ALA A 261 8.91 -12.67 8.23
CA ALA A 261 10.34 -12.97 8.15
C ALA A 261 10.65 -13.64 6.80
N GLU A 262 10.49 -12.91 5.69
CA GLU A 262 10.69 -13.49 4.37
C GLU A 262 12.19 -13.65 4.07
N SER A 263 12.67 -14.89 4.10
CA SER A 263 13.98 -15.22 3.53
C SER A 263 13.89 -15.21 2.00
N ILE A 264 14.65 -14.35 1.31
CA ILE A 264 14.75 -14.43 -0.15
C ILE A 264 15.56 -15.66 -0.50
N LYS A 265 14.90 -16.66 -1.10
CA LYS A 265 15.57 -17.76 -1.79
C LYS A 265 15.96 -17.30 -3.19
N GLY A 266 17.18 -16.77 -3.32
CA GLY A 266 17.77 -16.48 -4.62
C GLY A 266 18.46 -17.71 -5.20
N THR A 267 18.33 -17.98 -6.49
CA THR A 267 19.18 -18.98 -7.15
C THR A 267 20.31 -18.24 -7.85
N ARG A 268 21.57 -18.42 -7.40
CA ARG A 268 22.72 -17.91 -8.15
C ARG A 268 23.22 -19.00 -9.09
N ILE A 269 23.13 -18.72 -10.39
CA ILE A 269 23.72 -19.57 -11.41
C ILE A 269 25.20 -19.21 -11.49
N LEU A 270 26.07 -20.10 -11.00
CA LEU A 270 27.51 -19.96 -11.15
C LEU A 270 27.96 -20.69 -12.43
N LEU A 271 28.70 -19.97 -13.27
CA LEU A 271 29.42 -20.54 -14.40
C LEU A 271 30.75 -21.11 -13.88
N LYS A 272 31.09 -22.33 -14.30
CA LYS A 272 32.40 -22.94 -14.01
C LYS A 272 33.46 -22.47 -14.98
#